data_AF-A0A484VBB8-F1
#
_entry.id   AF-A0A484VBB8-F1
#
_cell.length_a   1.000
_cell.length_b   1.000
_cell.length_c   1.000
_cell.angle_alpha   90.00
_cell.angle_beta   90.00
_cell.angle_gamma   90.00
#
_symmetry.space_group_name_H-M   'P 1'
#
loop_
_entity.id
_entity.type
_entity.pdbx_description
1 polymer ?
#
loop_
_entity_poly.entity_id
_entity_poly.type
_entity_poly.pdbx_seq_one_letter_code
_entity_poly.pdbx_strand_id
1 'polypeptide(L)'
;MEPQAHGGALKREHDTPVPVEVEGDDMLKLLKMIALGHVEVSALQVRAAIAAVQYEHAKPAEGGKKDARRGAAKTASAGKYAPAAPPPRLVQ
;
A
#
# COMPACT_ATOMS: atom_id res chain seq x y z
N MET A 1 45.03 31.27 28.02
CA MET A 1 43.94 30.94 27.09
C MET A 1 44.19 29.50 26.66
N GLU A 2 43.61 28.56 27.40
CA GLU A 2 43.86 27.13 27.17
C GLU A 2 43.18 26.68 25.86
N PRO A 3 43.84 25.85 25.03
CA PRO A 3 43.23 25.29 23.85
C PRO A 3 42.24 24.19 24.26
N GLN A 4 40.97 24.35 23.90
CA GLN A 4 39.97 23.32 24.14
C GLN A 4 40.22 22.10 23.23
N ALA A 5 40.24 20.92 23.83
CA ALA A 5 40.40 19.63 23.15
C ALA A 5 39.04 19.18 22.59
N HIS A 6 38.77 19.53 21.33
CA HIS A 6 37.62 18.99 20.61
C HIS A 6 37.92 17.58 20.10
N GLY A 7 37.66 16.57 20.92
CA GLY A 7 37.95 15.18 20.58
C GLY A 7 37.05 14.19 21.29
N GLY A 8 35.73 14.29 21.06
CA GLY A 8 34.77 13.27 21.50
C GLY A 8 34.24 12.48 20.32
N ALA A 9 34.97 11.46 19.87
CA ALA A 9 34.47 10.50 18.89
C ALA A 9 33.37 9.65 19.55
N LEU A 10 32.13 10.13 19.50
CA LEU A 10 30.95 9.36 19.89
C LEU A 10 30.81 8.19 18.91
N LYS A 11 31.25 7.01 19.35
CA LYS A 11 30.99 5.74 18.67
C LYS A 11 29.48 5.58 18.57
N ARG A 12 28.96 5.77 17.36
CA ARG A 12 27.57 5.45 17.05
C ARG A 12 27.51 3.93 16.98
N GLU A 13 27.12 3.30 18.09
CA GLU A 13 26.70 1.90 18.11
C GLU A 13 25.50 1.82 17.16
N HIS A 14 25.75 1.35 15.94
CA HIS A 14 24.71 1.18 14.96
C HIS A 14 23.95 -0.08 15.33
N ASP A 15 22.87 0.08 16.08
CA ASP A 15 21.91 -0.99 16.35
C ASP A 15 21.47 -1.57 15.01
N THR A 16 21.92 -2.78 14.71
CA THR A 16 21.58 -3.48 13.47
C THR A 16 20.08 -3.75 13.49
N PRO A 17 19.28 -3.09 12.63
CA PRO A 17 17.84 -3.27 12.67
C PRO A 17 17.53 -4.72 12.32
N VAL A 18 16.95 -5.45 13.27
CA VAL A 18 16.46 -6.81 13.05
C VAL A 18 15.38 -6.72 11.97
N PRO A 19 15.53 -7.41 10.82
CA PRO A 19 14.49 -7.44 9.81
C PRO A 19 13.24 -8.08 10.41
N VAL A 20 12.18 -7.30 10.58
CA VAL A 20 10.87 -7.84 10.92
C VAL A 20 10.27 -8.37 9.63
N GLU A 21 10.07 -9.68 9.55
CA GLU A 21 9.31 -10.28 8.45
C GLU A 21 7.85 -9.87 8.60
N VAL A 22 7.44 -8.83 7.87
CA VAL A 22 6.05 -8.36 7.88
C VAL A 22 5.31 -9.07 6.76
N GLU A 23 4.63 -10.15 7.13
CA GLU A 23 3.78 -10.94 6.24
C GLU A 23 2.51 -10.14 5.92
N GLY A 24 2.54 -9.36 4.84
CA GLY A 24 1.35 -8.78 4.20
C GLY A 24 0.50 -7.81 5.05
N ASP A 25 1.07 -7.17 6.07
CA ASP A 25 0.30 -6.21 6.87
C ASP A 25 0.17 -4.85 6.17
N ASP A 26 -1.08 -4.43 6.03
CA ASP A 26 -1.52 -3.08 5.70
C ASP A 26 -0.68 -2.01 6.45
N MET A 27 0.11 -1.17 5.77
CA MET A 27 0.94 -0.15 6.43
C MET A 27 0.08 0.84 7.22
N LEU A 28 -1.19 1.03 6.86
CA LEU A 28 -2.12 1.82 7.67
C LEU A 28 -2.41 1.16 9.02
N LYS A 29 -2.53 -0.17 9.05
CA LYS A 29 -2.71 -0.96 10.27
C LYS A 29 -1.47 -0.86 11.16
N LEU A 30 -0.27 -0.94 10.58
CA LEU A 30 0.98 -0.72 11.32
C LEU A 30 1.02 0.66 11.98
N LEU A 31 0.70 1.73 11.24
CA LEU A 31 0.69 3.10 11.79
C LEU A 31 -0.32 3.28 12.93
N LYS A 32 -1.48 2.60 12.89
CA LYS A 32 -2.44 2.60 14.00
C LYS A 32 -1.88 1.93 15.25
N MET A 33 -1.18 0.80 15.08
CA MET A 33 -0.54 0.10 16.20
C MET A 33 0.56 0.94 16.85
N ILE A 34 1.33 1.67 16.05
CA ILE A 34 2.34 2.63 16.55
C ILE A 34 1.67 3.77 17.33
N ALA A 35 0.59 4.36 16.79
CA ALA A 35 -0.12 5.47 17.43
C ALA A 35 -0.76 5.09 18.77
N LEU A 36 -1.18 3.83 18.94
CA LEU A 36 -1.70 3.28 20.20
C LEU A 36 -0.59 2.87 21.18
N GLY A 37 0.68 2.96 20.78
CA GLY A 37 1.83 2.56 21.59
C GLY A 37 1.99 1.05 21.73
N HIS A 38 1.38 0.25 20.85
CA HIS A 38 1.50 -1.21 20.87
C HIS A 38 2.80 -1.71 20.25
N VAL A 39 3.42 -0.92 19.37
CA VAL A 39 4.66 -1.27 18.65
C VAL A 39 5.60 -0.08 18.69
N GLU A 40 6.81 -0.30 19.19
CA GLU A 40 7.90 0.69 19.09
C GLU A 40 8.67 0.52 17.78
N VAL A 41 8.91 1.65 17.12
CA VAL A 41 9.65 1.72 15.86
C VAL A 41 10.51 2.98 15.84
N SER A 42 11.59 2.94 15.05
CA SER A 42 12.43 4.12 14.83
C SER A 42 11.71 5.20 14.01
N ALA A 43 12.13 6.45 14.18
CA ALA A 43 11.60 7.57 13.40
C ALA A 43 11.77 7.39 11.88
N LEU A 44 12.80 6.66 11.44
CA LEU A 44 13.02 6.35 10.02
C LEU A 44 11.95 5.39 9.48
N GLN A 45 11.60 4.37 10.26
CA GLN A 45 10.56 3.40 9.91
C GLN A 45 9.18 4.05 9.85
N VAL A 46 8.85 4.96 10.77
CA VAL A 46 7.59 5.72 10.72
C VAL A 46 7.49 6.53 9.41
N ARG A 47 8.58 7.20 9.01
CA ARG A 47 8.61 7.97 7.75
C ARG A 47 8.46 7.07 6.52
N ALA A 48 9.12 5.91 6.52
CA ALA A 48 8.99 4.93 5.45
C ALA A 48 7.55 4.40 5.33
N ALA A 49 6.92 4.05 6.45
CA ALA A 49 5.53 3.60 6.49
C ALA A 49 4.56 4.67 5.97
N ILE A 50 4.70 5.93 6.41
CA ILE A 50 3.88 7.05 5.90
C ILE A 50 4.02 7.19 4.37
N ALA A 51 5.23 7.06 3.83
CA ALA A 51 5.45 7.14 2.39
C ALA A 51 4.80 5.95 1.65
N ALA A 52 4.88 4.74 2.21
CA ALA A 52 4.32 3.54 1.61
C ALA A 52 2.77 3.53 1.60
N VAL A 53 2.12 4.03 2.65
CA VAL A 53 0.64 4.11 2.76
C VAL A 53 0.00 4.85 1.58
N GLN A 54 0.71 5.81 0.98
CA GLN A 54 0.20 6.58 -0.15
C GLN A 54 0.00 5.76 -1.44
N TYR A 55 0.64 4.58 -1.51
CA TYR A 55 0.64 3.70 -2.69
C TYR A 55 -0.06 2.36 -2.44
N GLU A 56 -0.37 2.04 -1.19
CA GLU A 56 -1.03 0.80 -0.79
C GLU A 56 -2.47 0.68 -1.29
N HIS A 57 -3.13 1.83 -1.49
CA HIS A 57 -4.39 1.90 -2.21
C HIS A 57 -4.16 2.56 -3.57
N ALA A 58 -4.11 1.75 -4.62
CA ALA A 58 -4.12 2.25 -5.99
C ALA A 58 -5.29 3.23 -6.16
N LYS A 59 -4.97 4.51 -6.43
CA LYS A 59 -6.01 5.50 -6.66
C LYS A 59 -6.85 5.01 -7.85
N PRO A 60 -8.17 5.23 -7.86
CA PRO A 60 -9.02 4.85 -8.99
C PRO A 60 -8.56 5.44 -10.34
N ALA A 61 -7.73 6.49 -10.30
CA ALA A 61 -7.10 7.09 -11.47
C ALA A 61 -5.93 6.27 -12.04
N GLU A 62 -5.19 5.55 -11.19
CA GLU A 62 -4.05 4.69 -11.57
C GLU A 62 -4.55 3.34 -12.10
N GLY A 63 -5.64 2.82 -11.55
CA GLY A 63 -6.25 1.53 -11.90
C GLY A 63 -7.12 1.53 -13.16
N GLY A 64 -6.78 2.34 -14.17
CA GLY A 64 -7.48 2.35 -15.46
C GLY A 64 -8.98 2.57 -15.29
N LYS A 65 -9.41 3.80 -14.96
CA LYS A 65 -10.83 4.18 -14.80
C LYS A 65 -11.73 3.71 -15.97
N LYS A 66 -11.15 3.58 -17.17
CA LYS A 66 -11.76 3.03 -18.39
C LYS A 66 -11.98 1.52 -18.32
N ASP A 67 -11.01 0.77 -17.81
CA ASP A 67 -11.08 -0.68 -17.64
C ASP A 67 -12.03 -1.07 -16.52
N ALA A 68 -12.03 -0.33 -15.41
CA ALA A 68 -13.03 -0.48 -14.35
C ALA A 68 -14.46 -0.24 -14.88
N ARG A 69 -14.65 0.82 -15.68
CA ARG A 69 -15.96 1.10 -16.32
C ARG A 69 -16.34 0.01 -17.32
N ARG A 70 -15.39 -0.51 -18.11
CA ARG A 70 -15.62 -1.63 -19.03
C ARG A 70 -15.98 -2.91 -18.29
N GLY A 71 -15.31 -3.20 -17.18
CA GLY A 71 -15.62 -4.34 -16.32
C GLY A 71 -17.03 -4.25 -15.75
N ALA A 72 -17.38 -3.11 -15.15
CA ALA A 72 -18.72 -2.85 -14.63
C ALA A 72 -19.82 -2.97 -15.70
N ALA A 73 -19.57 -2.44 -16.90
CA ALA A 73 -20.51 -2.57 -18.03
C ALA A 73 -20.69 -4.04 -18.46
N LYS A 74 -19.60 -4.82 -18.54
CA LYS A 74 -19.66 -6.25 -18.87
C LYS A 74 -20.44 -7.05 -17.82
N THR A 75 -20.19 -6.80 -16.54
CA THR A 75 -20.91 -7.45 -15.44
C THR A 75 -22.39 -7.08 -15.46
N ALA A 76 -22.73 -5.82 -15.72
CA ALA A 76 -24.12 -5.38 -15.83
C ALA A 76 -24.86 -6.03 -17.01
N SER A 77 -24.16 -6.24 -18.14
CA SER A 77 -24.74 -6.88 -19.33
C SER A 77 -24.86 -8.41 -19.24
N ALA A 78 -24.22 -9.05 -18.25
CA ALA A 78 -24.23 -10.51 -18.10
C ALA A 78 -25.31 -11.04 -17.13
N GLY A 79 -26.03 -10.15 -16.44
CA GLY A 79 -27.06 -10.52 -15.47
C GLY A 79 -28.47 -10.64 -16.06
N LYS A 80 -29.49 -10.36 -15.24
CA LYS A 80 -30.93 -10.40 -15.61
C LYS A 80 -31.36 -9.52 -16.81
N TYR A 81 -30.47 -8.66 -17.30
CA TYR A 81 -30.68 -7.80 -18.47
C TYR A 81 -29.84 -8.24 -19.67
N ALA A 82 -29.31 -9.47 -19.66
CA ALA A 82 -28.56 -10.02 -20.78
C ALA A 82 -29.45 -10.08 -22.04
N PRO A 83 -28.88 -9.81 -23.23
CA PRO A 83 -29.62 -9.90 -24.48
C PRO A 83 -30.13 -11.33 -24.69
N ALA A 84 -31.38 -11.46 -25.12
CA ALA A 84 -31.98 -12.75 -25.46
C ALA A 84 -31.18 -13.42 -26.59
N ALA A 85 -31.10 -14.76 -26.54
CA ALA A 85 -30.40 -15.54 -27.56
C ALA A 85 -30.97 -15.23 -28.96
N PRO A 86 -30.11 -15.13 -29.99
CA PRO A 86 -30.57 -14.86 -31.34
C PRO A 86 -31.49 -15.99 -31.82
N PRO A 87 -32.54 -15.68 -32.59
CA PRO A 87 -33.46 -16.69 -33.09
C PRO A 87 -32.73 -17.70 -33.98
N PRO A 88 -33.13 -18.99 -33.96
CA PRO A 88 -32.52 -20.00 -34.81
C PRO A 88 -32.66 -19.60 -36.28
N ARG A 89 -31.58 -19.75 -37.04
CA ARG A 89 -31.60 -19.49 -38.48
C ARG A 89 -32.47 -20.54 -39.15
N LEU A 90 -33.41 -20.09 -39.97
CA LEU A 90 -34.14 -20.97 -40.86
C LEU A 90 -33.14 -21.53 -41.88
N VAL A 91 -32.81 -22.81 -41.77
CA VAL A 91 -32.17 -23.54 -42.85
C VAL A 91 -33.25 -23.83 -43.89
N GLN A 92 -33.09 -23.27 -45.08
CA GLN A 92 -33.92 -23.60 -46.24
C GLN A 92 -33.29 -24.75 -47.02
#